data_AF-A0A549Y8U4-F1
#
_entry.id   AF-A0A549Y8U4-F1
#
_cell.length_a   1.000
_cell.length_b   1.000
_cell.length_c   1.000
_cell.angle_alpha   90.00
_cell.angle_beta   90.00
_cell.angle_gamma   90.00
#
_symmetry.space_group_name_H-M   'P 1'
#
loop_
_entity.id
_entity.type
_entity.pdbx_description
1 polymer ?
#
loop_
_entity_poly.entity_id
_entity_poly.type
_entity_poly.pdbx_seq_one_letter_code
_entity_poly.pdbx_strand_id
1 'polypeptide(L)'
;MDKDKEIELLKAEKKKLQEAVGAWKRKAKDRNPNLSFVTQGHAERGGLYYHYIVYAIEQIPADLEMKFVLEEAKQIVKELDGFEYSAVRYSSHQEAWLLEVQKPMDVYMGG
;
A
#
# COMPACT_ATOMS: atom_id res chain seq x y z
N MET A 1 -4.37 35.90 -21.84
CA MET A 1 -3.47 34.73 -21.75
C MET A 1 -4.13 33.64 -22.59
N ASP A 2 -3.50 33.22 -23.68
CA ASP A 2 -4.10 32.28 -24.64
C ASP A 2 -4.36 30.94 -23.95
N LYS A 3 -5.65 30.56 -23.88
CA LYS A 3 -6.10 29.28 -23.30
C LYS A 3 -5.40 28.08 -23.97
N ASP A 4 -5.03 28.21 -25.23
CA ASP A 4 -4.32 27.17 -25.98
C ASP A 4 -2.90 26.95 -25.46
N LYS A 5 -2.17 28.02 -25.08
CA LYS A 5 -0.83 27.89 -24.48
C LYS A 5 -0.90 27.26 -23.09
N GLU A 6 -1.94 27.57 -22.32
CA GLU A 6 -2.18 26.98 -21.00
C GLU A 6 -2.49 25.48 -21.10
N ILE A 7 -3.30 25.08 -22.09
CA ILE A 7 -3.59 23.66 -22.35
C ILE A 7 -2.33 22.88 -22.77
N GLU A 8 -1.47 23.46 -23.61
CA GLU A 8 -0.22 22.81 -24.02
C GLU A 8 0.75 22.63 -22.84
N LEU A 9 0.87 23.65 -21.97
CA LEU A 9 1.67 23.57 -20.76
C LEU A 9 1.17 22.47 -19.82
N LEU A 10 -0.14 22.41 -19.56
CA LEU A 10 -0.74 21.37 -18.71
C LEU A 10 -0.56 19.96 -19.28
N LYS A 11 -0.61 19.79 -20.60
CA LYS A 11 -0.34 18.49 -21.25
C LYS A 11 1.12 18.07 -21.08
N ALA A 12 2.06 19.00 -21.25
CA ALA A 12 3.48 18.73 -21.06
C ALA A 12 3.80 18.37 -19.60
N GLU A 13 3.20 19.09 -18.66
CA GLU A 13 3.35 18.83 -17.23
C GLU A 13 2.75 17.49 -16.82
N LYS A 14 1.54 17.17 -17.31
CA LYS A 14 0.91 15.86 -17.10
C LYS A 14 1.81 14.73 -17.60
N LYS A 15 2.40 14.86 -18.79
CA LYS A 15 3.31 13.85 -19.35
C LYS A 15 4.55 13.67 -18.48
N LYS A 16 5.15 14.77 -18.02
CA LYS A 16 6.32 14.75 -17.13
C LYS A 16 6.01 14.06 -15.80
N LEU A 17 4.84 14.33 -15.21
CA LEU A 17 4.38 13.68 -13.99
C LEU A 17 4.16 12.18 -14.20
N GLN A 18 3.55 11.77 -15.31
CA GLN A 18 3.37 10.35 -15.65
C GLN A 18 4.71 9.62 -15.83
N GLU A 19 5.69 10.25 -16.48
CA GLU A 19 7.04 9.69 -16.65
C GLU A 19 7.76 9.56 -15.31
N ALA A 20 7.63 10.55 -14.43
CA ALA A 20 8.19 10.51 -13.07
C ALA A 20 7.59 9.38 -12.23
N VAL A 21 6.26 9.23 -12.26
CA VAL A 21 5.55 8.12 -11.59
C VAL A 21 6.00 6.78 -12.18
N GLY A 22 6.10 6.67 -13.51
CA GLY A 22 6.58 5.45 -14.16
C GLY A 22 8.03 5.09 -13.80
N ALA A 23 8.90 6.09 -13.66
CA ALA A 23 10.28 5.89 -13.22
C ALA A 23 10.35 5.47 -11.74
N TRP A 24 9.50 6.05 -10.89
CA TRP A 24 9.37 5.64 -9.49
C TRP A 24 8.88 4.19 -9.38
N LYS A 25 7.82 3.80 -10.10
CA LYS A 25 7.32 2.41 -10.13
C LYS A 25 8.40 1.40 -10.53
N ARG A 26 9.19 1.72 -11.57
CA ARG A 26 10.32 0.87 -11.99
C ARG A 26 11.38 0.72 -10.89
N LYS A 27 11.72 1.81 -10.20
CA LYS A 27 12.67 1.76 -9.06
C LYS A 27 12.11 1.05 -7.84
N ALA A 28 10.79 1.11 -7.62
CA ALA A 28 10.13 0.43 -6.52
C ALA A 28 10.08 -1.09 -6.75
N LYS A 29 9.83 -1.53 -7.99
CA LYS A 29 9.76 -2.95 -8.37
C LYS A 29 11.05 -3.73 -8.11
N ASP A 30 12.21 -3.08 -8.18
CA ASP A 30 13.52 -3.71 -7.94
C ASP A 30 13.93 -3.70 -6.45
N ARG A 31 13.13 -3.10 -5.56
CA ARG A 31 13.43 -3.03 -4.12
C ARG A 31 12.51 -3.95 -3.34
N ASN A 32 13.11 -4.72 -2.44
CA ASN A 32 12.36 -5.39 -1.37
C ASN A 32 11.56 -4.33 -0.61
N PRO A 33 10.25 -4.50 -0.40
CA PRO A 33 9.46 -3.49 0.28
C PRO A 33 10.01 -3.25 1.69
N ASN A 34 10.33 -1.99 1.99
CA ASN A 34 10.82 -1.61 3.31
C ASN A 34 9.63 -1.54 4.27
N LEU A 35 9.33 -2.68 4.90
CA LEU A 35 8.21 -2.81 5.82
C LEU A 35 8.69 -2.60 7.26
N SER A 36 8.23 -1.51 7.87
CA SER A 36 8.46 -1.23 9.29
C SER A 36 7.31 -1.83 10.10
N PHE A 37 7.60 -2.72 11.05
CA PHE A 37 6.57 -3.27 11.94
C PHE A 37 5.95 -2.16 12.81
N VAL A 38 4.61 -2.13 12.88
CA VAL A 38 3.88 -1.18 13.73
C VAL A 38 3.22 -1.90 14.90
N THR A 39 2.39 -2.90 14.62
CA THR A 39 1.68 -3.67 15.66
C THR A 39 1.16 -5.00 15.12
N GLN A 40 0.73 -5.88 16.01
CA GLN A 40 0.01 -7.11 15.68
C GLN A 40 -1.04 -7.41 16.73
N GLY A 41 -2.02 -8.24 16.38
CA GLY A 41 -3.05 -8.68 17.32
C GLY A 41 -3.95 -9.75 16.74
N HIS A 42 -5.05 -10.01 17.45
CA HIS A 42 -6.06 -10.98 17.03
C HIS A 42 -7.40 -10.28 16.84
N ALA A 43 -8.16 -10.72 15.84
CA ALA A 43 -9.50 -10.22 15.58
C ALA A 43 -10.43 -11.36 15.18
N GLU A 44 -11.67 -11.33 15.66
CA GLU A 44 -12.74 -12.21 15.20
C GLU A 44 -13.50 -11.51 14.07
N ARG A 45 -13.63 -12.18 12.92
CA ARG A 45 -14.37 -11.68 11.75
C ARG A 45 -15.20 -12.82 11.17
N GLY A 46 -16.54 -12.66 11.18
CA GLY A 46 -17.44 -13.68 10.63
C GLY A 46 -17.35 -15.04 11.33
N GLY A 47 -17.07 -15.08 12.64
CA GLY A 47 -16.91 -16.31 13.42
C GLY A 47 -15.57 -17.03 13.24
N LEU A 48 -14.63 -16.43 12.49
CA LEU A 48 -13.26 -16.93 12.33
C LEU A 48 -12.29 -16.00 13.06
N TYR A 49 -11.25 -16.58 13.66
CA TYR A 49 -10.20 -15.84 14.34
C TYR A 49 -9.01 -15.63 13.41
N TYR A 50 -8.53 -14.40 13.35
CA TYR A 50 -7.39 -14.01 12.51
C TYR A 50 -6.29 -13.41 13.37
N HIS A 51 -5.04 -13.75 13.03
CA HIS A 51 -3.88 -13.00 13.47
C HIS A 51 -3.61 -11.91 12.43
N TYR A 52 -3.56 -10.65 12.85
CA TYR A 52 -3.24 -9.53 11.98
C TYR A 52 -1.92 -8.87 12.36
N ILE A 53 -1.23 -8.35 11.36
CA ILE A 53 -0.02 -7.53 11.52
C ILE A 53 -0.21 -6.25 10.72
N VAL A 54 0.22 -5.12 11.28
CA VAL A 54 0.25 -3.82 10.62
C VAL A 54 1.69 -3.42 10.36
N TYR A 55 2.00 -3.13 9.11
CA TYR A 55 3.28 -2.59 8.66
C TYR A 55 3.10 -1.15 8.17
N ALA A 56 4.11 -0.30 8.38
CA ALA A 56 4.23 0.98 7.71
C ALA A 56 5.05 0.80 6.42
N ILE A 57 4.58 1.42 5.34
CA ILE A 57 5.19 1.44 4.02
C ILE A 57 5.63 2.87 3.72
N GLU A 58 6.90 3.17 3.99
CA GLU A 58 7.46 4.52 3.85
C GLU A 58 7.79 4.87 2.39
N GLN A 59 8.01 3.87 1.54
CA GLN A 59 8.42 4.12 0.16
C GLN A 59 7.27 4.68 -0.71
N ILE A 60 6.00 4.46 -0.32
CA ILE A 60 4.84 4.91 -1.09
C ILE A 60 4.53 6.38 -0.75
N PRO A 61 4.50 7.29 -1.73
CA PRO A 61 4.16 8.69 -1.49
C PRO A 61 2.76 8.87 -0.89
N ALA A 62 2.61 9.83 0.02
CA ALA A 62 1.33 10.13 0.70
C ALA A 62 0.24 10.64 -0.26
N ASP A 63 0.64 11.33 -1.33
CA ASP A 63 -0.24 11.91 -2.35
C ASP A 63 -0.57 10.95 -3.49
N LEU A 64 -0.07 9.71 -3.43
CA LEU A 64 -0.36 8.71 -4.44
C LEU A 64 -1.84 8.33 -4.44
N GLU A 65 -2.45 8.30 -5.63
CA GLU A 65 -3.85 7.93 -5.79
C GLU A 65 -4.12 6.52 -5.22
N MET A 66 -5.19 6.39 -4.43
CA MET A 66 -5.54 5.17 -3.68
C MET A 66 -5.51 3.89 -4.55
N LYS A 67 -5.93 3.97 -5.82
CA LYS A 67 -5.89 2.80 -6.72
C LYS A 67 -4.48 2.22 -6.89
N PHE A 68 -3.46 3.08 -6.99
CA PHE A 68 -2.07 2.66 -7.13
C PHE A 68 -1.50 2.18 -5.80
N VAL A 69 -1.88 2.82 -4.69
CA VAL A 69 -1.53 2.35 -3.34
C VAL A 69 -2.04 0.92 -3.13
N LEU A 70 -3.28 0.64 -3.52
CA LEU A 70 -3.89 -0.69 -3.43
C LEU A 70 -3.16 -1.72 -4.31
N GLU A 71 -2.74 -1.35 -5.51
CA GLU A 71 -1.94 -2.22 -6.40
C GLU A 71 -0.61 -2.61 -5.73
N GLU A 72 0.14 -1.62 -5.25
CA GLU A 72 1.43 -1.83 -4.58
C GLU A 72 1.26 -2.65 -3.29
N ALA A 73 0.29 -2.30 -2.44
CA ALA A 73 -0.01 -3.03 -1.22
C ALA A 73 -0.32 -4.50 -1.50
N LYS A 74 -1.14 -4.81 -2.51
CA LYS A 74 -1.44 -6.20 -2.90
C LYS A 74 -0.23 -6.92 -3.45
N GLN A 75 0.68 -6.24 -4.14
CA GLN A 75 1.92 -6.85 -4.61
C GLN A 75 2.83 -7.22 -3.44
N ILE A 76 3.00 -6.31 -2.48
CA ILE A 76 3.76 -6.55 -1.25
C ILE A 76 3.20 -7.77 -0.50
N VAL A 77 1.88 -7.86 -0.33
CA VAL A 77 1.26 -8.99 0.38
C VAL A 77 1.55 -10.33 -0.28
N LYS A 78 1.65 -10.40 -1.62
CA LYS A 78 2.00 -11.65 -2.32
C LYS A 78 3.40 -12.17 -1.97
N GLU A 79 4.28 -11.30 -1.48
CA GLU A 79 5.63 -11.65 -1.02
C GLU A 79 5.65 -12.08 0.46
N LEU A 80 4.55 -11.86 1.19
CA LEU A 80 4.40 -12.27 2.59
C LEU A 80 3.73 -13.65 2.67
N ASP A 81 4.53 -14.68 2.92
CA ASP A 81 4.05 -16.05 2.98
C ASP A 81 2.97 -16.26 4.06
N GLY A 82 1.87 -16.91 3.66
CA GLY A 82 0.74 -17.24 4.54
C GLY A 82 -0.13 -16.06 4.99
N PHE A 83 0.10 -14.84 4.49
CA PHE A 83 -0.71 -13.67 4.81
C PHE A 83 -1.58 -13.21 3.64
N GLU A 84 -2.77 -12.71 3.97
CA GLU A 84 -3.74 -12.11 3.06
C GLU A 84 -3.86 -10.61 3.31
N TYR A 85 -4.24 -9.88 2.27
CA TYR A 85 -4.49 -8.45 2.35
C TYR A 85 -5.76 -8.20 3.18
N SER A 86 -5.67 -7.36 4.20
CA SER A 86 -6.82 -6.91 4.98
C SER A 86 -7.24 -5.50 4.60
N ALA A 87 -6.35 -4.52 4.83
CA ALA A 87 -6.64 -3.12 4.60
C ALA A 87 -5.37 -2.29 4.37
N VAL A 88 -5.51 -1.12 3.75
CA VAL A 88 -4.47 -0.10 3.67
C VAL A 88 -5.05 1.27 3.99
N ARG A 89 -4.34 2.07 4.78
CA ARG A 89 -4.76 3.44 5.14
C ARG A 89 -3.57 4.34 5.37
N TYR A 90 -3.69 5.62 5.06
CA TYR A 90 -2.66 6.58 5.41
C TYR A 90 -2.75 6.97 6.90
N SER A 91 -1.60 7.10 7.56
CA SER A 91 -1.50 7.61 8.93
C SER A 91 -0.68 8.89 8.93
N SER A 92 -1.31 10.01 9.25
CA SER A 92 -0.61 11.30 9.40
C SER A 92 0.36 11.30 10.58
N HIS A 93 0.12 10.51 11.63
CA HIS A 93 1.02 10.41 12.77
C HIS A 93 2.33 9.69 12.45
N GLN A 94 2.26 8.69 11.56
CA GLN A 94 3.42 7.91 11.12
C GLN A 94 4.00 8.43 9.79
N GLU A 95 3.35 9.43 9.19
CA GLU A 95 3.63 9.96 7.84
C GLU A 95 3.82 8.86 6.77
N ALA A 96 3.05 7.76 6.89
CA ALA A 96 3.22 6.56 6.08
C ALA A 96 1.89 5.85 5.81
N TRP A 97 1.90 5.00 4.78
CA TRP A 97 0.81 4.07 4.50
C TRP A 97 0.91 2.87 5.43
N LEU A 98 -0.16 2.57 6.14
CA LEU A 98 -0.28 1.41 7.01
C LEU A 98 -0.97 0.28 6.27
N LEU A 99 -0.25 -0.81 6.05
CA LEU A 99 -0.74 -2.05 5.47
C LEU A 99 -1.06 -3.05 6.59
N GLU A 100 -2.33 -3.40 6.71
CA GLU A 100 -2.78 -4.50 7.54
C GLU A 100 -2.85 -5.78 6.71
N VAL A 101 -2.20 -6.82 7.20
CA VAL A 101 -2.28 -8.18 6.68
C VAL A 101 -2.84 -9.10 7.73
N GLN A 102 -3.52 -10.17 7.31
CA GLN A 102 -4.14 -11.12 8.22
C GLN A 102 -3.89 -12.54 7.75
N LYS A 103 -3.91 -13.48 8.69
CA LYS A 103 -3.96 -14.91 8.39
C LYS A 103 -4.98 -15.59 9.30
N PRO A 104 -5.78 -16.53 8.78
CA PRO A 104 -6.68 -17.32 9.61
C PRO A 104 -5.83 -18.09 10.64
N MET A 105 -6.33 -18.17 11.85
CA MET A 105 -5.77 -19.05 12.87
C MET A 105 -6.54 -20.35 12.86
N ASP A 106 -5.82 -21.46 12.79
CA ASP A 106 -6.36 -22.75 13.20
C ASP A 106 -6.56 -22.70 14.70
N VAL A 107 -7.73 -22.24 15.12
CA VAL A 107 -8.16 -22.42 16.50
C VAL A 107 -8.44 -23.91 16.61
N TYR A 108 -7.47 -24.68 17.09
CA TYR A 108 -7.73 -26.00 17.64
C TYR A 108 -8.74 -25.81 18.78
N MET A 109 -10.03 -25.94 18.46
CA MET A 109 -11.07 -26.20 19.44
C MET A 109 -10.83 -27.63 19.93
N GLY A 110 -9.85 -27.78 20.82
CA GLY A 110 -9.64 -29.02 21.55
C GLY A 110 -10.77 -29.21 22.55
N GLY A 111 -11.53 -30.30 22.37
CA GLY A 111 -12.20 -31.08 23.42
C GLY A 111 -13.46 -30.49 24.03
#